data_AF-A0A1I7IKQ0-F1
#
_entry.id   AF-A0A1I7IKQ0-F1
#
_cell.length_a   1.000
_cell.length_b   1.000
_cell.length_c   1.000
_cell.angle_alpha   90.00
_cell.angle_beta   90.00
_cell.angle_gamma   90.00
#
_symmetry.space_group_name_H-M   'P 1'
#
loop_
_entity.id
_entity.type
_entity.pdbx_description
1 polymer ?
#
loop_
_entity_poly.entity_id
_entity_poly.type
_entity_poly.pdbx_seq_one_letter_code
_entity_poly.pdbx_strand_id
1 'polypeptide(L)'
;MKKKQALAIIIASSMALSIVGCGGAEMSASEGSSEIEVTEEAKREIAKSEMIAADASSVASSVETAATSASSGEQAIAASSDAATTAVSANKEATPVKLADHELMYNGKVLSVLNDASKTLTDLGTYDKKITDSPYEVFYTYDASGIEFSTYLCDGKELPLGIDVDKKGVTTSRNIGVGDTKDKIVSAYGNPSEKSDPSKQAENTYYYKYNFDKFSIWFYISTKNNTVVLYEIDNTANVEAKDKAEKNAEKAKAAENTAANASSSAATTAASTTATPQPAATTENKQTAHNEEKFGSCGKAFADVVKKSHDANSNAKYALLYLTKDQTPDLVVDNPGKSISLYTFENGKLITMISDWRYGVSSQGYGTTSYCYLPYENRFLENTNNCLGYIDHYAGEETIICDCSYNFLPFWPKVAEVVPSGDADAPRREANMGENFRRSNSGENNYMALSQSGLTEEDANRILADTHWEKLEGSMDYDTLLSKIEALGL
;
A
#
# COMPACT_ATOMS: atom_id res chain seq x y z
N MET A 1 20.98 -33.57 -42.39
CA MET A 1 19.93 -34.28 -43.14
C MET A 1 18.62 -34.21 -42.34
N LYS A 2 17.54 -33.81 -43.01
CA LYS A 2 16.07 -33.95 -42.77
C LYS A 2 15.66 -34.65 -41.45
N LYS A 3 14.70 -34.13 -40.68
CA LYS A 3 13.26 -34.12 -41.01
C LYS A 3 12.48 -32.95 -40.37
N LYS A 4 11.55 -32.41 -41.16
CA LYS A 4 10.53 -31.43 -40.83
C LYS A 4 9.20 -32.15 -40.47
N GLN A 5 8.29 -31.37 -39.88
CA GLN A 5 6.82 -31.31 -40.12
C GLN A 5 5.83 -32.14 -39.27
N ALA A 6 4.66 -31.49 -39.13
CA ALA A 6 3.32 -31.88 -38.65
C ALA A 6 3.04 -31.54 -37.16
N LEU A 7 1.93 -30.91 -36.76
CA LEU A 7 0.65 -30.63 -37.43
C LEU A 7 -0.10 -29.52 -36.65
N ALA A 8 -0.90 -28.72 -37.35
CA ALA A 8 -1.83 -27.72 -36.81
C ALA A 8 -3.29 -28.20 -36.96
N ILE A 9 -4.21 -27.50 -36.24
CA ILE A 9 -5.68 -27.42 -36.41
C ILE A 9 -6.52 -28.49 -35.71
N ILE A 10 -7.35 -28.06 -34.73
CA ILE A 10 -8.81 -28.30 -34.68
C ILE A 10 -9.50 -27.04 -34.11
N ILE A 11 -10.39 -26.45 -34.92
CA ILE A 11 -11.40 -25.43 -34.59
C ILE A 11 -12.77 -26.14 -34.56
N ALA A 12 -13.67 -25.63 -33.71
CA ALA A 12 -15.14 -25.74 -33.74
C ALA A 12 -15.83 -27.06 -33.32
N SER A 13 -16.64 -26.95 -32.27
CA SER A 13 -17.94 -27.62 -32.03
C SER A 13 -18.54 -26.98 -30.77
N SER A 14 -19.79 -26.55 -30.64
CA SER A 14 -20.94 -26.45 -31.53
C SER A 14 -22.06 -25.77 -30.71
N MET A 15 -22.67 -24.71 -31.26
CA MET A 15 -24.00 -24.25 -30.85
C MET A 15 -25.04 -25.29 -31.28
N ALA A 16 -25.92 -25.70 -30.37
CA ALA A 16 -27.35 -26.03 -30.62
C ALA A 16 -27.95 -26.77 -29.42
N LEU A 17 -28.83 -26.11 -28.67
CA LEU A 17 -30.10 -26.68 -28.23
C LEU A 17 -31.00 -25.56 -27.72
N SER A 18 -32.03 -25.29 -28.50
CA SER A 18 -33.11 -24.35 -28.24
C SER A 18 -34.40 -25.13 -27.92
N ILE A 19 -35.24 -24.51 -27.08
CA ILE A 19 -36.71 -24.64 -26.96
C ILE A 19 -37.24 -25.86 -26.17
N VAL A 20 -37.79 -25.61 -24.97
CA VAL A 20 -39.22 -25.68 -24.52
C VAL A 20 -39.23 -25.04 -23.10
N GLY A 21 -40.13 -24.19 -22.61
CA GLY A 21 -41.37 -23.58 -23.07
C GLY A 21 -42.04 -22.80 -21.92
N CYS A 22 -42.79 -21.77 -22.30
CA CYS A 22 -43.96 -21.13 -21.64
C CYS A 22 -44.21 -21.26 -20.13
N GLY A 23 -44.37 -20.10 -19.48
CA GLY A 23 -45.09 -19.94 -18.21
C GLY A 23 -45.18 -18.46 -17.86
N GLY A 24 -46.15 -17.76 -18.46
CA GLY A 24 -46.35 -16.32 -18.28
C GLY A 24 -47.03 -15.96 -16.95
N ALA A 25 -46.69 -14.77 -16.46
CA ALA A 25 -47.58 -13.94 -15.64
C ALA A 25 -47.22 -12.47 -15.92
N GLU A 26 -48.22 -11.73 -16.42
CA GLU A 26 -48.20 -10.30 -16.68
C GLU A 26 -48.16 -9.53 -15.36
N MET A 27 -47.39 -8.44 -15.28
CA MET A 27 -47.80 -7.26 -14.51
C MET A 27 -47.04 -5.99 -14.93
N SER A 28 -47.80 -5.13 -15.61
CA SER A 28 -47.82 -3.66 -15.58
C SER A 28 -46.51 -2.89 -15.43
N ALA A 29 -46.14 -2.21 -16.53
CA ALA A 29 -45.30 -1.03 -16.54
C ALA A 29 -45.91 0.13 -15.73
N SER A 30 -45.09 0.78 -14.92
CA SER A 30 -45.31 2.12 -14.38
C SER A 30 -44.06 2.93 -14.65
N GLU A 31 -44.16 3.86 -15.61
CA GLU A 31 -43.15 4.89 -15.85
C GLU A 31 -43.08 5.81 -14.63
N GLY A 32 -41.88 5.99 -14.09
CA GLY A 32 -41.58 6.91 -13.00
C GLY A 32 -40.24 7.58 -13.28
N SER A 33 -40.26 8.55 -14.20
CA SER A 33 -39.15 9.46 -14.44
C SER A 33 -39.04 10.43 -13.26
N SER A 34 -37.99 10.31 -12.45
CA SER A 34 -37.59 11.36 -11.51
C SER A 34 -36.38 12.09 -12.07
N GLU A 35 -36.65 13.28 -12.59
CA GLU A 35 -35.65 14.32 -12.86
C GLU A 35 -34.85 14.60 -11.58
N ILE A 36 -33.52 14.55 -11.68
CA ILE A 36 -32.62 15.06 -10.66
C ILE A 36 -32.61 16.59 -10.80
N GLU A 37 -33.32 17.27 -9.91
CA GLU A 37 -33.18 18.71 -9.69
C GLU A 37 -31.76 18.99 -9.17
N VAL A 38 -30.89 19.42 -10.09
CA VAL A 38 -29.62 20.08 -9.74
C VAL A 38 -29.98 21.45 -9.17
N THR A 39 -29.72 21.64 -7.88
CA THR A 39 -29.98 22.90 -7.19
C THR A 39 -29.19 24.06 -7.84
N GLU A 40 -29.84 25.22 -7.98
CA GLU A 40 -29.25 26.44 -8.56
C GLU A 40 -27.99 26.93 -7.81
N GLU A 41 -27.77 26.46 -6.57
CA GLU A 41 -26.53 26.67 -5.82
C GLU A 41 -25.32 25.97 -6.48
N ALA A 42 -25.49 24.76 -7.00
CA ALA A 42 -24.43 23.99 -7.65
C ALA A 42 -24.04 24.57 -9.03
N LYS A 43 -24.98 25.19 -9.75
CA LYS A 43 -24.67 25.91 -10.99
C LYS A 43 -23.92 27.23 -10.76
N ARG A 44 -24.09 27.87 -9.60
CA ARG A 44 -23.35 29.09 -9.23
C ARG A 44 -21.90 28.84 -8.83
N GLU A 45 -21.57 27.68 -8.25
CA GLU A 45 -20.19 27.32 -7.90
C GLU A 45 -19.32 26.97 -9.12
N ILE A 46 -19.91 26.31 -10.13
CA ILE A 46 -19.20 25.97 -11.38
C ILE A 46 -18.90 27.23 -12.20
N ALA A 47 -19.85 28.17 -12.29
CA ALA A 47 -19.66 29.44 -13.00
C ALA A 47 -18.64 30.39 -12.32
N LYS A 48 -18.41 30.26 -11.01
CA LYS A 48 -17.43 31.07 -10.27
C LYS A 48 -15.99 30.56 -10.45
N SER A 49 -15.84 29.28 -10.78
CA SER A 49 -14.54 28.63 -10.99
C SER A 49 -13.99 28.86 -12.40
N GLU A 50 -14.84 29.10 -13.39
CA GLU A 50 -14.41 29.39 -14.78
C GLU A 50 -14.09 30.88 -15.03
N MET A 51 -14.46 31.80 -14.14
CA MET A 51 -14.24 33.25 -14.35
C MET A 51 -12.88 33.78 -13.86
N ILE A 52 -12.03 32.94 -13.23
CA ILE A 52 -10.71 33.34 -12.72
C ILE A 52 -9.55 32.97 -13.68
N ALA A 53 -9.80 32.15 -14.71
CA ALA A 53 -8.75 31.67 -15.62
C ALA A 53 -8.59 32.51 -16.91
N ALA A 54 -9.32 33.62 -17.08
CA ALA A 54 -9.40 34.34 -18.36
C ALA A 54 -8.65 35.67 -18.45
N ASP A 55 -7.90 36.12 -17.44
CA ASP A 55 -7.37 37.50 -17.41
C ASP A 55 -5.85 37.62 -17.19
N ALA A 56 -5.07 36.81 -17.90
CA ALA A 56 -3.62 37.02 -18.02
C ALA A 56 -3.09 36.54 -19.38
N SER A 57 -3.71 36.97 -20.48
CA SER A 57 -3.13 36.84 -21.81
C SER A 57 -3.66 37.90 -22.74
N SER A 58 -3.03 39.08 -22.75
CA SER A 58 -2.70 39.84 -23.96
C SER A 58 -2.21 41.25 -23.61
N VAL A 59 -1.12 41.65 -24.26
CA VAL A 59 -0.65 42.98 -24.69
C VAL A 59 0.88 42.93 -24.64
N ALA A 60 1.69 43.31 -25.62
CA ALA A 60 1.62 43.46 -27.07
C ALA A 60 3.07 43.74 -27.49
N SER A 61 3.42 43.36 -28.71
CA SER A 61 4.73 43.54 -29.34
C SER A 61 4.87 44.91 -30.02
N SER A 62 6.07 45.52 -29.98
CA SER A 62 6.68 46.39 -31.03
C SER A 62 8.07 46.87 -30.58
N VAL A 63 9.20 46.39 -31.14
CA VAL A 63 9.96 46.79 -32.37
C VAL A 63 10.68 48.15 -32.30
N GLU A 64 12.03 48.12 -32.34
CA GLU A 64 13.00 48.97 -33.09
C GLU A 64 14.42 48.46 -32.74
N THR A 65 15.21 47.80 -33.59
CA THR A 65 15.97 48.16 -34.81
C THR A 65 17.15 49.13 -34.62
N ALA A 66 18.33 48.63 -35.03
CA ALA A 66 19.59 49.30 -35.41
C ALA A 66 20.66 49.61 -34.34
N ALA A 67 21.80 48.91 -34.43
CA ALA A 67 23.09 49.54 -34.76
C ALA A 67 24.17 48.50 -35.11
N THR A 68 24.73 48.70 -36.30
CA THR A 68 25.84 48.02 -36.98
C THR A 68 27.20 48.41 -36.38
N SER A 69 28.19 47.50 -36.42
CA SER A 69 29.61 47.68 -36.85
C SER A 69 30.50 46.57 -36.24
N ALA A 70 31.03 45.66 -37.06
CA ALA A 70 32.43 45.64 -37.58
C ALA A 70 33.44 45.08 -36.56
N SER A 71 34.43 44.22 -36.84
CA SER A 71 35.22 43.96 -38.05
C SER A 71 36.15 42.75 -37.81
N SER A 72 36.50 42.05 -38.92
CA SER A 72 37.77 41.36 -39.27
C SER A 72 38.35 40.25 -38.36
N GLY A 73 38.86 39.12 -38.86
CA GLY A 73 39.10 38.63 -40.22
C GLY A 73 40.27 37.61 -40.21
N GLU A 74 40.24 36.59 -41.09
CA GLU A 74 41.40 35.88 -41.71
C GLU A 74 40.89 34.67 -42.54
N GLN A 75 40.93 34.76 -43.88
CA GLN A 75 41.86 34.09 -44.84
C GLN A 75 41.74 32.54 -44.90
N ALA A 76 41.09 32.02 -45.96
CA ALA A 76 41.67 31.39 -47.18
C ALA A 76 41.97 29.88 -46.97
N ILE A 77 41.72 28.91 -47.88
CA ILE A 77 42.24 28.74 -49.24
C ILE A 77 41.44 27.60 -49.96
N ALA A 78 41.21 27.81 -51.27
CA ALA A 78 41.13 26.92 -52.45
C ALA A 78 40.29 25.62 -52.52
N ALA A 79 39.79 25.45 -53.75
CA ALA A 79 38.99 24.39 -54.32
C ALA A 79 39.78 23.10 -54.65
N SER A 80 39.07 21.97 -54.72
CA SER A 80 39.19 21.02 -55.82
C SER A 80 38.01 20.03 -55.82
N SER A 81 37.48 19.80 -57.02
CA SER A 81 36.45 18.84 -57.41
C SER A 81 36.91 17.39 -57.23
N ASP A 82 36.01 16.48 -56.83
CA ASP A 82 35.60 15.38 -57.73
C ASP A 82 34.34 14.64 -57.25
N ALA A 83 33.55 14.19 -58.22
CA ALA A 83 32.22 13.64 -58.05
C ALA A 83 32.23 12.15 -57.69
N ALA A 84 31.49 11.78 -56.65
CA ALA A 84 30.99 10.41 -56.45
C ALA A 84 29.60 10.46 -55.83
N THR A 85 28.59 10.37 -56.71
CA THR A 85 27.16 10.34 -56.40
C THR A 85 26.84 9.10 -55.54
N THR A 86 26.81 9.29 -54.23
CA THR A 86 26.25 8.33 -53.28
C THR A 86 24.90 8.88 -52.85
N ALA A 87 23.84 8.11 -53.06
CA ALA A 87 22.49 8.47 -52.66
C ALA A 87 22.40 8.57 -51.13
N VAL A 88 22.69 9.76 -50.60
CA VAL A 88 22.43 10.13 -49.22
C VAL A 88 20.91 10.23 -49.10
N SER A 89 20.29 9.20 -48.53
CA SER A 89 18.97 9.38 -47.93
C SER A 89 19.12 10.52 -46.94
N ALA A 90 18.56 11.67 -47.29
CA ALA A 90 18.47 12.83 -46.45
C ALA A 90 17.64 12.44 -45.22
N ASN A 91 18.31 11.85 -44.24
CA ASN A 91 17.78 11.64 -42.91
C ASN A 91 17.65 13.04 -42.36
N LYS A 92 16.45 13.61 -42.54
CA LYS A 92 16.09 14.95 -42.09
C LYS A 92 16.42 15.01 -40.61
N GLU A 93 17.54 15.65 -40.28
CA GLU A 93 18.01 15.84 -38.91
C GLU A 93 16.84 16.40 -38.12
N ALA A 94 16.28 15.54 -37.25
CA ALA A 94 15.19 15.94 -36.39
C ALA A 94 15.73 17.05 -35.50
N THR A 95 15.13 18.24 -35.60
CA THR A 95 15.50 19.35 -34.74
C THR A 95 15.35 18.87 -33.28
N PRO A 96 16.41 18.94 -32.46
CA PRO A 96 16.36 18.41 -31.10
C PRO A 96 15.24 19.11 -30.34
N VAL A 97 14.31 18.32 -29.81
CA VAL A 97 13.21 18.83 -28.99
C VAL A 97 13.84 19.44 -27.74
N LYS A 98 13.63 20.75 -27.54
CA LYS A 98 14.09 21.44 -26.34
C LYS A 98 13.21 21.02 -25.17
N LEU A 99 13.74 20.17 -24.30
CA LEU A 99 13.10 19.74 -23.06
C LEU A 99 13.33 20.74 -21.93
N ALA A 100 12.36 20.86 -21.03
CA ALA A 100 12.53 21.56 -19.76
C ALA A 100 13.33 20.70 -18.77
N ASP A 101 13.94 21.32 -17.74
CA ASP A 101 14.85 20.62 -16.83
C ASP A 101 14.20 19.49 -16.00
N HIS A 102 12.88 19.52 -15.82
CA HIS A 102 12.07 18.50 -15.14
C HIS A 102 11.53 17.42 -16.08
N GLU A 103 11.94 17.45 -17.35
CA GLU A 103 11.48 16.54 -18.39
C GLU A 103 12.60 15.59 -18.82
N LEU A 104 12.21 14.36 -19.13
CA LEU A 104 13.08 13.35 -19.73
C LEU A 104 12.40 12.68 -20.92
N MET A 105 13.18 12.15 -21.85
CA MET A 105 12.68 11.48 -23.05
C MET A 105 12.71 9.96 -22.86
N TYR A 106 11.56 9.30 -23.03
CA TYR A 106 11.44 7.85 -23.02
C TYR A 106 10.52 7.37 -24.14
N ASN A 107 11.01 6.50 -25.02
CA ASN A 107 10.26 5.97 -26.17
C ASN A 107 9.57 7.05 -27.03
N GLY A 108 10.24 8.19 -27.22
CA GLY A 108 9.70 9.32 -27.99
C GLY A 108 8.60 10.13 -27.28
N LYS A 109 8.31 9.81 -26.01
CA LYS A 109 7.42 10.57 -25.13
C LYS A 109 8.20 11.36 -24.10
N VAL A 110 7.64 12.50 -23.71
CA VAL A 110 8.17 13.35 -22.65
C VAL A 110 7.55 12.93 -21.33
N LEU A 111 8.37 12.55 -20.37
CA LEU A 111 7.96 12.23 -19.00
C LEU A 111 8.34 13.38 -18.06
N SER A 112 7.56 13.56 -17.00
CA SER A 112 7.86 14.55 -15.97
C SER A 112 7.21 14.20 -14.63
N VAL A 113 7.92 14.53 -13.54
CA VAL A 113 7.38 14.49 -12.16
C VAL A 113 6.39 15.60 -11.84
N LEU A 114 6.21 16.57 -12.73
CA LEU A 114 5.22 17.63 -12.57
C LEU A 114 3.89 17.32 -13.28
N ASN A 115 3.80 16.20 -14.00
CA ASN A 115 2.54 15.68 -14.55
C ASN A 115 1.70 15.01 -13.45
N ASP A 116 0.39 14.88 -13.67
CA ASP A 116 -0.42 13.98 -12.84
C ASP A 116 0.06 12.53 -12.95
N ALA A 117 -0.05 11.76 -11.86
CA ALA A 117 0.43 10.37 -11.80
C ALA A 117 -0.18 9.49 -12.91
N SER A 118 -1.48 9.65 -13.17
CA SER A 118 -2.19 8.91 -14.23
C SER A 118 -1.63 9.18 -15.64
N LYS A 119 -1.22 10.43 -15.92
CA LYS A 119 -0.59 10.81 -17.19
C LYS A 119 0.78 10.17 -17.31
N THR A 120 1.61 10.25 -16.27
CA THR A 120 2.96 9.67 -16.28
C THR A 120 2.91 8.15 -16.45
N LEU A 121 2.00 7.47 -15.75
CA LEU A 121 1.76 6.02 -15.92
C LEU A 121 1.32 5.67 -17.35
N THR A 122 0.40 6.46 -17.93
CA THR A 122 -0.04 6.26 -19.33
C THR A 122 1.11 6.44 -20.33
N ASP A 123 1.98 7.41 -20.07
CA ASP A 123 3.13 7.68 -20.95
C ASP A 123 4.19 6.58 -20.83
N LEU A 124 4.45 6.09 -19.62
CA LEU A 124 5.35 4.96 -19.35
C LEU A 124 4.86 3.63 -19.92
N GLY A 125 3.53 3.40 -19.91
CA GLY A 125 2.90 2.18 -20.42
C GLY A 125 2.65 1.14 -19.33
N THR A 126 2.69 -0.14 -19.68
CA THR A 126 2.47 -1.23 -18.72
C THR A 126 3.70 -1.42 -17.84
N TYR A 127 3.54 -1.32 -16.52
CA TYR A 127 4.57 -1.62 -15.54
C TYR A 127 4.78 -3.14 -15.37
N ASP A 128 5.97 -3.53 -14.93
CA ASP A 128 6.30 -4.92 -14.61
C ASP A 128 5.84 -5.30 -13.20
N LYS A 129 6.02 -4.38 -12.23
CA LYS A 129 5.62 -4.57 -10.83
C LYS A 129 5.00 -3.30 -10.26
N LYS A 130 4.05 -3.50 -9.35
CA LYS A 130 3.52 -2.47 -8.45
C LYS A 130 3.85 -2.90 -7.02
N ILE A 131 4.67 -2.11 -6.33
CA ILE A 131 5.12 -2.38 -4.96
C ILE A 131 4.52 -1.31 -4.05
N THR A 132 4.00 -1.73 -2.90
CA THR A 132 3.46 -0.83 -1.88
C THR A 132 4.27 -1.07 -0.61
N ASP A 133 5.27 -0.21 -0.38
CA ASP A 133 6.22 -0.33 0.73
C ASP A 133 5.65 0.27 2.02
N SER A 134 4.78 1.27 1.88
CA SER A 134 4.04 1.88 2.98
C SER A 134 2.58 2.07 2.56
N PRO A 135 1.63 2.30 3.50
CA PRO A 135 0.24 2.56 3.13
C PRO A 135 0.04 3.81 2.25
N TYR A 136 1.08 4.65 2.12
CA TYR A 136 1.02 5.89 1.38
C TYR A 136 1.93 5.91 0.16
N GLU A 137 2.83 4.95 -0.03
CA GLU A 137 3.82 4.98 -1.10
C GLU A 137 3.69 3.79 -2.04
N VAL A 138 3.65 4.10 -3.33
CA VAL A 138 3.50 3.10 -4.39
C VAL A 138 4.59 3.30 -5.42
N PHE A 139 5.31 2.22 -5.72
CA PHE A 139 6.37 2.16 -6.71
C PHE A 139 5.92 1.34 -7.92
N TYR A 140 6.12 1.89 -9.11
CA TYR A 140 5.86 1.22 -10.38
C TYR A 140 7.18 0.98 -11.10
N THR A 141 7.56 -0.29 -11.26
CA THR A 141 8.84 -0.65 -11.89
C THR A 141 8.66 -1.00 -13.36
N TYR A 142 9.62 -0.58 -14.17
CA TYR A 142 9.75 -0.88 -15.59
C TYR A 142 11.14 -1.47 -15.82
N ASP A 143 11.27 -2.76 -15.51
CA ASP A 143 12.51 -3.51 -15.42
C ASP A 143 13.29 -3.43 -16.73
N ALA A 144 12.63 -3.44 -17.88
CA ALA A 144 13.30 -3.36 -19.18
C ALA A 144 14.03 -2.03 -19.40
N SER A 145 13.42 -0.91 -19.00
CA SER A 145 13.98 0.43 -19.14
C SER A 145 14.82 0.87 -17.94
N GLY A 146 14.72 0.14 -16.82
CA GLY A 146 15.34 0.55 -15.56
C GLY A 146 14.75 1.86 -15.06
N ILE A 147 13.43 2.01 -15.18
CA ILE A 147 12.70 3.15 -14.65
C ILE A 147 11.90 2.66 -13.44
N GLU A 148 11.93 3.41 -12.35
CA GLU A 148 10.98 3.30 -11.26
C GLU A 148 10.24 4.63 -11.11
N PHE A 149 8.92 4.58 -10.98
CA PHE A 149 8.09 5.75 -10.75
C PHE A 149 7.45 5.61 -9.38
N SER A 150 7.81 6.50 -8.45
CA SER A 150 7.29 6.53 -7.09
C SER A 150 6.16 7.54 -6.97
N THR A 151 5.14 7.21 -6.19
CA THR A 151 3.95 8.04 -5.96
C THR A 151 3.52 8.00 -4.51
N TYR A 152 2.77 9.02 -4.10
CA TYR A 152 2.25 9.22 -2.75
C TYR A 152 0.72 9.33 -2.77
N LEU A 153 0.04 8.55 -1.93
CA LEU A 153 -1.41 8.61 -1.75
C LEU A 153 -1.76 9.61 -0.63
N CYS A 154 -2.38 10.72 -1.01
CA CYS A 154 -2.82 11.79 -0.12
C CYS A 154 -4.30 12.06 -0.33
N ASP A 155 -5.13 11.90 0.71
CA ASP A 155 -6.58 12.15 0.64
C ASP A 155 -7.28 11.42 -0.52
N GLY A 156 -6.87 10.17 -0.79
CA GLY A 156 -7.39 9.36 -1.89
C GLY A 156 -6.89 9.76 -3.29
N LYS A 157 -5.99 10.76 -3.39
CA LYS A 157 -5.35 11.18 -4.63
C LYS A 157 -3.90 10.69 -4.68
N GLU A 158 -3.54 10.05 -5.78
CA GLU A 158 -2.16 9.61 -6.06
C GLU A 158 -1.37 10.76 -6.72
N LEU A 159 -0.25 11.13 -6.09
CA LEU A 159 0.62 12.25 -6.48
C LEU A 159 2.02 11.74 -6.85
N PRO A 160 2.67 12.28 -7.90
CA PRO A 160 4.04 11.86 -8.26
C PRO A 160 5.05 12.25 -7.18
N LEU A 161 5.92 11.34 -6.79
CA LEU A 161 7.06 11.63 -5.92
C LEU A 161 8.33 11.79 -6.74
N GLY A 162 8.75 10.74 -7.45
CA GLY A 162 10.02 10.71 -8.16
C GLY A 162 10.01 9.80 -9.39
N ILE A 163 10.96 10.03 -10.30
CA ILE A 163 11.30 9.13 -11.39
C ILE A 163 12.79 8.77 -11.27
N ASP A 164 13.04 7.49 -11.05
CA ASP A 164 14.36 6.90 -10.92
C ASP A 164 14.77 6.19 -12.21
N VAL A 165 16.04 6.32 -12.58
CA VAL A 165 16.61 5.71 -13.79
C VAL A 165 17.95 5.06 -13.49
N ASP A 166 18.00 3.72 -13.52
CA ASP A 166 19.18 2.91 -13.20
C ASP A 166 19.81 2.19 -14.41
N LYS A 167 19.20 2.33 -15.61
CA LYS A 167 19.72 1.77 -16.86
C LYS A 167 19.98 2.83 -17.92
N LYS A 168 20.85 2.46 -18.87
CA LYS A 168 21.16 3.26 -20.05
C LYS A 168 19.97 3.31 -21.00
N GLY A 169 19.80 4.45 -21.67
CA GLY A 169 18.81 4.65 -22.72
C GLY A 169 17.86 5.82 -22.47
N VAL A 170 17.77 6.26 -21.22
CA VAL A 170 17.01 7.44 -20.81
C VAL A 170 17.98 8.53 -20.37
N THR A 171 17.72 9.77 -20.78
CA THR A 171 18.55 10.92 -20.44
C THR A 171 17.69 12.09 -19.99
N THR A 172 18.26 12.94 -19.13
CA THR A 172 17.68 14.23 -18.77
C THR A 172 17.62 15.19 -19.97
N SER A 173 16.93 16.32 -19.80
CA SER A 173 16.90 17.43 -20.77
C SER A 173 18.29 17.94 -21.20
N ARG A 174 19.31 17.74 -20.36
CA ARG A 174 20.70 18.17 -20.60
C ARG A 174 21.59 17.03 -21.09
N ASN A 175 20.98 15.94 -21.59
CA ASN A 175 21.66 14.78 -22.15
C ASN A 175 22.64 14.11 -21.16
N ILE A 176 22.25 14.05 -19.89
CA ILE A 176 22.93 13.27 -18.85
C ILE A 176 22.12 12.00 -18.59
N GLY A 177 22.78 10.85 -18.50
CA GLY A 177 22.17 9.58 -18.13
C GLY A 177 23.13 8.61 -17.46
N VAL A 178 22.66 7.38 -17.22
CA VAL A 178 23.45 6.33 -16.56
C VAL A 178 24.74 6.03 -17.35
N GLY A 179 25.88 6.04 -16.65
CA GLY A 179 27.21 5.85 -17.19
C GLY A 179 27.95 7.13 -17.57
N ASP A 180 27.31 8.30 -17.53
CA ASP A 180 28.00 9.57 -17.75
C ASP A 180 28.93 9.92 -16.58
N THR A 181 30.01 10.66 -16.85
CA THR A 181 31.01 11.00 -15.83
C THR A 181 30.55 12.17 -14.98
N LYS A 182 31.06 12.23 -13.74
CA LYS A 182 30.89 13.39 -12.84
C LYS A 182 31.18 14.73 -13.53
N ASP A 183 32.25 14.81 -14.31
CA ASP A 183 32.65 16.05 -14.99
C ASP A 183 31.64 16.47 -16.07
N LYS A 184 30.98 15.51 -16.72
CA LYS A 184 29.89 15.79 -17.67
C LYS A 184 28.68 16.38 -16.95
N ILE A 185 28.33 15.86 -15.77
CA ILE A 185 27.25 16.40 -14.93
C ILE A 185 27.56 17.85 -14.54
N VAL A 186 28.77 18.12 -14.02
CA VAL A 186 29.18 19.47 -13.61
C VAL A 186 29.22 20.43 -14.80
N SER A 187 29.62 19.97 -15.98
CA SER A 187 29.60 20.78 -17.20
C SER A 187 28.16 21.13 -17.64
N ALA A 188 27.21 20.21 -17.44
CA ALA A 188 25.82 20.39 -17.85
C ALA A 188 24.99 21.20 -16.84
N TYR A 189 25.20 21.00 -15.54
CA TYR A 189 24.37 21.58 -14.46
C TYR A 189 25.10 22.58 -13.57
N GLY A 190 26.44 22.68 -13.67
CA GLY A 190 27.25 23.49 -12.76
C GLY A 190 27.56 22.77 -11.45
N ASN A 191 27.83 23.54 -10.41
CA ASN A 191 28.11 23.00 -9.08
C ASN A 191 26.81 22.52 -8.42
N PRO A 192 26.82 21.34 -7.76
CA PRO A 192 25.64 20.84 -7.06
C PRO A 192 25.31 21.70 -5.84
N SER A 193 24.01 21.77 -5.53
CA SER A 193 23.49 22.44 -4.33
C SER A 193 23.86 21.68 -3.06
N GLU A 194 23.90 20.34 -3.15
CA GLU A 194 24.24 19.44 -2.06
C GLU A 194 25.01 18.23 -2.62
N LYS A 195 25.95 17.68 -1.84
CA LYS A 195 26.71 16.49 -2.22
C LYS A 195 27.06 15.66 -0.99
N SER A 196 27.04 14.34 -1.12
CA SER A 196 27.57 13.47 -0.06
C SER A 196 29.09 13.35 -0.11
N ASP A 197 29.67 13.01 1.04
CA ASP A 197 31.10 12.76 1.18
C ASP A 197 31.43 11.33 0.71
N PRO A 198 32.21 11.16 -0.38
CA PRO A 198 32.57 9.85 -0.89
C PRO A 198 33.43 9.03 0.08
N SER A 199 34.05 9.66 1.10
CA SER A 199 34.86 8.97 2.10
C SER A 199 34.06 8.35 3.25
N LYS A 200 32.77 8.69 3.37
CA LYS A 200 31.93 8.30 4.51
C LYS A 200 30.87 7.25 4.19
N GLN A 201 30.74 6.83 2.93
CA GLN A 201 29.69 5.90 2.54
C GLN A 201 30.17 4.45 2.62
N ALA A 202 29.40 3.62 3.32
CA ALA A 202 29.56 2.16 3.30
C ALA A 202 29.15 1.57 1.93
N GLU A 203 28.37 2.33 1.17
CA GLU A 203 27.87 1.99 -0.15
C GLU A 203 28.84 2.54 -1.21
N ASN A 204 29.04 1.83 -2.31
CA ASN A 204 30.02 2.16 -3.35
C ASN A 204 29.63 3.38 -4.22
N THR A 205 28.90 4.33 -3.65
CA THR A 205 28.26 5.46 -4.31
C THR A 205 28.37 6.74 -3.47
N TYR A 206 28.27 7.89 -4.13
CA TYR A 206 28.04 9.21 -3.53
C TYR A 206 27.08 9.98 -4.43
N TYR A 207 26.43 11.04 -3.97
CA TYR A 207 25.44 11.76 -4.78
C TYR A 207 25.78 13.23 -4.97
N TYR A 208 25.34 13.79 -6.11
CA TYR A 208 25.23 15.23 -6.40
C TYR A 208 23.75 15.59 -6.54
N LYS A 209 23.27 16.58 -5.78
CA LYS A 209 21.89 17.07 -5.83
C LYS A 209 21.85 18.49 -6.37
N TYR A 210 20.90 18.72 -7.27
CA TYR A 210 20.62 20.02 -7.89
C TYR A 210 19.18 20.41 -7.58
N ASN A 211 19.01 21.54 -6.89
CA ASN A 211 17.68 22.04 -6.50
C ASN A 211 17.15 23.04 -7.54
N PHE A 212 15.90 22.87 -7.92
CA PHE A 212 15.10 23.80 -8.71
C PHE A 212 13.87 24.22 -7.91
N ASP A 213 13.06 25.14 -8.47
CA ASP A 213 11.90 25.71 -7.76
C ASP A 213 10.87 24.65 -7.31
N LYS A 214 10.57 23.68 -8.18
CA LYS A 214 9.50 22.68 -7.96
C LYS A 214 9.98 21.24 -7.93
N PHE A 215 11.27 21.02 -8.20
CA PHE A 215 11.83 19.69 -8.33
C PHE A 215 13.32 19.67 -7.98
N SER A 216 13.84 18.50 -7.70
CA SER A 216 15.28 18.26 -7.56
C SER A 216 15.74 17.16 -8.51
N ILE A 217 17.03 17.18 -8.85
CA ILE A 217 17.68 16.07 -9.55
C ILE A 217 18.83 15.56 -8.70
N TRP A 218 18.87 14.26 -8.45
CA TRP A 218 19.96 13.58 -7.79
C TRP A 218 20.70 12.70 -8.79
N PHE A 219 22.03 12.75 -8.76
CA PHE A 219 22.88 11.83 -9.50
C PHE A 219 23.68 11.01 -8.51
N TYR A 220 23.41 9.71 -8.45
CA TYR A 220 24.19 8.75 -7.69
C TYR A 220 25.35 8.27 -8.54
N ILE A 221 26.57 8.46 -8.05
CA ILE A 221 27.83 8.31 -8.78
C ILE A 221 28.66 7.24 -8.09
N SER A 222 29.13 6.25 -8.85
CA SER A 222 29.97 5.19 -8.28
C SER A 222 31.35 5.73 -7.90
N THR A 223 31.82 5.38 -6.71
CA THR A 223 33.15 5.75 -6.21
C THR A 223 34.28 5.09 -7.01
N LYS A 224 34.00 3.95 -7.66
CA LYS A 224 34.98 3.15 -8.40
C LYS A 224 35.37 3.77 -9.75
N ASN A 225 34.39 4.32 -10.46
CA ASN A 225 34.56 4.77 -11.85
C ASN A 225 34.13 6.22 -12.08
N ASN A 226 33.60 6.92 -11.07
CA ASN A 226 33.10 8.29 -11.16
C ASN A 226 32.06 8.47 -12.29
N THR A 227 31.21 7.47 -12.50
CA THR A 227 30.08 7.55 -13.43
C THR A 227 28.75 7.44 -12.71
N VAL A 228 27.71 8.06 -13.27
CA VAL A 228 26.31 7.90 -12.84
C VAL A 228 25.94 6.42 -12.87
N VAL A 229 25.39 5.91 -11.77
CA VAL A 229 24.80 4.57 -11.68
C VAL A 229 23.29 4.62 -11.63
N LEU A 230 22.75 5.69 -11.07
CA LEU A 230 21.34 5.98 -10.92
C LEU A 230 21.18 7.50 -10.94
N TYR A 231 20.09 8.00 -11.51
CA TYR A 231 19.65 9.36 -11.23
C TYR A 231 18.15 9.38 -10.95
N GLU A 232 17.74 10.38 -10.20
CA GLU A 232 16.40 10.55 -9.65
C GLU A 232 15.96 12.00 -9.93
N ILE A 233 14.72 12.19 -10.36
CA ILE A 233 14.09 13.50 -10.46
C ILE A 233 12.88 13.47 -9.53
N ASP A 234 12.78 14.42 -8.59
CA ASP A 234 11.72 14.43 -7.57
C ASP A 234 10.86 15.67 -7.65
N ASN A 235 9.56 15.52 -7.37
CA ASN A 235 8.66 16.61 -7.10
C ASN A 235 8.82 17.08 -5.65
N THR A 236 9.62 18.13 -5.44
CA THR A 236 9.98 18.63 -4.10
C THR A 236 8.75 18.95 -3.25
N ALA A 237 7.69 19.52 -3.83
CA ALA A 237 6.49 19.87 -3.08
C ALA A 237 5.74 18.63 -2.57
N ASN A 238 5.68 17.57 -3.38
CA ASN A 238 5.02 16.32 -2.99
C ASN A 238 5.86 15.53 -1.98
N VAL A 239 7.20 15.54 -2.10
CA VAL A 239 8.11 14.96 -1.10
C VAL A 239 7.95 15.66 0.25
N GLU A 240 7.95 16.99 0.28
CA GLU A 240 7.73 17.75 1.53
C GLU A 240 6.34 17.49 2.14
N ALA A 241 5.32 17.32 1.30
CA ALA A 241 3.97 16.98 1.75
C ALA A 241 3.91 15.58 2.39
N LYS A 242 4.56 14.58 1.78
CA LYS A 242 4.72 13.22 2.31
C LYS A 242 5.41 13.24 3.67
N ASP A 243 6.61 13.83 3.74
CA ASP A 243 7.41 13.90 4.98
C ASP A 243 6.63 14.56 6.13
N LYS A 244 5.86 15.61 5.80
CA LYS A 244 5.00 16.29 6.78
C LYS A 244 3.85 15.40 7.26
N ALA A 245 3.23 14.64 6.35
CA ALA A 245 2.16 13.72 6.69
C ALA A 245 2.66 12.57 7.58
N GLU A 246 3.80 11.97 7.24
CA GLU A 246 4.45 10.91 8.02
C GLU A 246 4.77 11.39 9.45
N LYS A 247 5.41 12.56 9.55
CA LYS A 247 5.73 13.17 10.85
C LYS A 247 4.49 13.49 11.69
N ASN A 248 3.38 13.86 11.05
CA ASN A 248 2.11 14.09 11.74
C ASN A 248 1.48 12.78 12.22
N ALA A 249 1.55 11.71 11.40
CA ALA A 249 1.08 10.38 11.77
C ALA A 249 1.87 9.82 12.96
N GLU A 250 3.20 9.98 12.97
CA GLU A 250 4.05 9.59 14.11
C GLU A 250 3.67 10.34 15.40
N LYS A 251 3.43 11.64 15.30
CA LYS A 251 2.98 12.45 16.45
C LYS A 251 1.61 12.04 16.96
N ALA A 252 0.67 11.71 16.06
CA ALA A 252 -0.65 11.22 16.43
C ALA A 252 -0.55 9.88 17.18
N LYS A 253 0.24 8.94 16.66
CA LYS A 253 0.53 7.65 17.34
C LYS A 253 1.15 7.86 18.73
N ALA A 254 2.11 8.77 18.87
CA ALA A 254 2.71 9.09 20.16
C ALA A 254 1.70 9.70 21.16
N ALA A 255 0.76 10.52 20.68
CA ALA A 255 -0.29 11.11 21.49
C ALA A 255 -1.32 10.06 21.96
N GLU A 256 -1.73 9.14 21.07
CA GLU A 256 -2.63 8.03 21.40
C GLU A 256 -2.03 7.12 22.49
N ASN A 257 -0.76 6.75 22.36
CA ASN A 257 -0.05 5.95 23.37
C ASN A 257 0.05 6.68 24.72
N THR A 258 0.20 8.02 24.71
CA THR A 258 0.22 8.81 25.94
C THR A 258 -1.16 8.88 26.59
N ALA A 259 -2.23 9.00 25.80
CA ALA A 259 -3.61 9.01 26.29
C ALA A 259 -4.04 7.66 26.86
N ALA A 260 -3.67 6.55 26.21
CA ALA A 260 -3.92 5.19 26.70
C ALA A 260 -3.27 4.97 28.08
N ASN A 261 -2.02 5.41 28.25
CA ASN A 261 -1.30 5.32 29.51
C ASN A 261 -1.84 6.23 30.62
N ALA A 262 -2.38 7.39 30.29
CA ALA A 262 -3.03 8.26 31.27
C ALA A 262 -4.38 7.68 31.75
N SER A 263 -5.12 7.02 30.85
CA SER A 263 -6.41 6.41 31.18
C SER A 263 -6.28 5.16 32.05
N SER A 264 -5.20 4.37 31.88
CA SER A 264 -4.94 3.20 32.72
C SER A 264 -4.51 3.56 34.15
N SER A 265 -3.90 4.74 34.35
CA SER A 265 -3.53 5.26 35.67
C SER A 265 -4.72 5.81 36.48
N ALA A 266 -5.79 6.29 35.83
CA ALA A 266 -6.93 6.88 36.53
C ALA A 266 -7.95 5.83 37.02
N ALA A 267 -7.99 4.65 36.41
CA ALA A 267 -8.90 3.58 36.78
C ALA A 267 -8.54 2.90 38.12
N THR A 268 -7.30 3.01 38.58
CA THR A 268 -6.82 2.30 39.78
C THR A 268 -7.11 3.02 41.10
N THR A 269 -7.67 4.25 41.09
CA THR A 269 -7.93 5.03 42.33
C THR A 269 -9.41 5.20 42.67
N ALA A 270 -10.35 4.66 41.87
CA ALA A 270 -11.79 4.82 42.09
C ALA A 270 -12.52 3.51 42.50
N ALA A 271 -11.80 2.45 42.86
CA ALA A 271 -12.39 1.20 43.34
C ALA A 271 -12.32 1.07 44.86
N SER A 272 -12.99 1.94 45.61
CA SER A 272 -13.46 1.60 46.95
C SER A 272 -14.62 2.51 47.37
N THR A 273 -15.71 1.87 47.80
CA THR A 273 -17.02 2.42 48.18
C THR A 273 -17.95 2.78 47.02
N THR A 274 -18.95 1.94 46.75
CA THR A 274 -20.38 2.26 47.00
C THR A 274 -21.27 1.05 46.66
N ALA A 275 -22.34 0.93 47.43
CA ALA A 275 -23.32 -0.16 47.50
C ALA A 275 -24.07 -0.49 46.20
N THR A 276 -24.48 -1.75 46.14
CA THR A 276 -25.32 -2.41 45.14
C THR A 276 -26.68 -1.72 44.96
N PRO A 277 -27.00 -1.19 43.76
CA PRO A 277 -28.37 -0.90 43.37
C PRO A 277 -28.97 -2.08 42.61
N GLN A 278 -30.23 -2.35 42.93
CA GLN A 278 -31.15 -3.31 42.33
C GLN A 278 -31.36 -3.02 40.82
N PRO A 279 -31.50 -4.05 39.96
CA PRO A 279 -31.57 -3.84 38.51
C PRO A 279 -32.91 -3.22 38.10
N ALA A 280 -32.81 -2.06 37.45
CA ALA A 280 -33.91 -1.39 36.77
C ALA A 280 -34.08 -1.95 35.35
N ALA A 281 -35.32 -1.89 34.87
CA ALA A 281 -35.81 -2.53 33.66
C ALA A 281 -35.02 -2.21 32.38
N THR A 282 -34.95 -3.21 31.52
CA THR A 282 -34.46 -3.20 30.14
C THR A 282 -35.07 -2.06 29.33
N THR A 283 -34.23 -1.08 28.97
CA THR A 283 -34.56 -0.10 27.95
C THR A 283 -34.53 -0.82 26.60
N GLU A 284 -35.66 -0.85 25.91
CA GLU A 284 -35.81 -1.34 24.55
C GLU A 284 -34.88 -0.55 23.63
N ASN A 285 -33.78 -1.18 23.18
CA ASN A 285 -32.86 -0.60 22.22
C ASN A 285 -33.59 -0.49 20.88
N LYS A 286 -33.91 0.75 20.48
CA LYS A 286 -34.48 1.05 19.17
C LYS A 286 -33.38 0.86 18.12
N GLN A 287 -33.31 -0.34 17.56
CA GLN A 287 -32.40 -0.69 16.46
C GLN A 287 -32.59 0.31 15.32
N THR A 288 -31.49 0.95 14.90
CA THR A 288 -31.53 1.89 13.79
C THR A 288 -31.68 1.08 12.51
N ALA A 289 -32.73 1.36 11.72
CA ALA A 289 -32.90 0.68 10.45
C ALA A 289 -31.81 1.15 9.47
N HIS A 290 -30.82 0.30 9.23
CA HIS A 290 -29.80 0.52 8.21
C HIS A 290 -30.36 0.15 6.82
N ASN A 291 -30.04 0.94 5.80
CA ASN A 291 -30.48 0.66 4.44
C ASN A 291 -29.48 -0.29 3.75
N GLU A 292 -29.72 -1.59 3.89
CA GLU A 292 -28.90 -2.66 3.28
C GLU A 292 -28.78 -2.56 1.75
N GLU A 293 -29.64 -1.79 1.07
CA GLU A 293 -29.55 -1.57 -0.39
C GLU A 293 -28.30 -0.79 -0.79
N LYS A 294 -27.72 -0.01 0.12
CA LYS A 294 -26.50 0.76 -0.11
C LYS A 294 -25.21 -0.05 0.03
N PHE A 295 -25.30 -1.29 0.52
CA PHE A 295 -24.15 -2.16 0.66
C PHE A 295 -23.84 -2.83 -0.70
N GLY A 296 -22.56 -2.80 -1.07
CA GLY A 296 -21.96 -3.68 -2.06
C GLY A 296 -21.96 -5.14 -1.60
N SER A 297 -21.34 -6.01 -2.40
CA SER A 297 -21.37 -7.46 -2.13
C SER A 297 -20.60 -7.85 -0.87
N CYS A 298 -19.50 -7.14 -0.57
CA CYS A 298 -18.69 -7.41 0.62
C CYS A 298 -19.45 -6.95 1.87
N GLY A 299 -19.98 -5.72 1.84
CA GLY A 299 -20.74 -5.14 2.94
C GLY A 299 -21.98 -5.95 3.31
N LYS A 300 -22.71 -6.50 2.32
CA LYS A 300 -23.83 -7.42 2.56
C LYS A 300 -23.40 -8.68 3.28
N ALA A 301 -22.33 -9.32 2.82
CA ALA A 301 -21.82 -10.53 3.44
C ALA A 301 -21.35 -10.28 4.88
N PHE A 302 -20.67 -9.16 5.14
CA PHE A 302 -20.28 -8.78 6.49
C PHE A 302 -21.48 -8.44 7.39
N ALA A 303 -22.46 -7.68 6.89
CA ALA A 303 -23.67 -7.35 7.62
C ALA A 303 -24.44 -8.60 8.08
N ASP A 304 -24.53 -9.63 7.21
CA ASP A 304 -25.18 -10.90 7.54
C ASP A 304 -24.48 -11.64 8.70
N VAL A 305 -23.14 -11.71 8.68
CA VAL A 305 -22.34 -12.31 9.75
C VAL A 305 -22.53 -11.55 11.07
N VAL A 306 -22.46 -10.22 10.99
CA VAL A 306 -22.53 -9.32 12.15
C VAL A 306 -23.91 -9.41 12.81
N LYS A 307 -24.98 -9.45 12.02
CA LYS A 307 -26.35 -9.66 12.51
C LYS A 307 -26.47 -11.00 13.21
N LYS A 308 -26.04 -12.09 12.57
CA LYS A 308 -26.09 -13.42 13.18
C LYS A 308 -25.29 -13.49 14.50
N SER A 309 -24.12 -12.87 14.53
CA SER A 309 -23.29 -12.80 15.75
C SER A 309 -23.96 -11.97 16.84
N HIS A 310 -24.53 -10.82 16.49
CA HIS A 310 -25.22 -9.94 17.44
C HIS A 310 -26.44 -10.61 18.04
N ASP A 311 -27.24 -11.30 17.22
CA ASP A 311 -28.40 -12.07 17.65
C ASP A 311 -28.00 -13.20 18.63
N ALA A 312 -26.84 -13.83 18.40
CA ALA A 312 -26.29 -14.86 19.28
C ALA A 312 -25.66 -14.28 20.57
N ASN A 313 -25.04 -13.11 20.48
CA ASN A 313 -24.39 -12.41 21.58
C ASN A 313 -24.43 -10.90 21.36
N SER A 314 -25.37 -10.22 22.02
CA SER A 314 -25.53 -8.76 21.89
C SER A 314 -24.33 -7.96 22.39
N ASN A 315 -23.43 -8.60 23.16
CA ASN A 315 -22.18 -8.00 23.65
C ASN A 315 -20.98 -8.22 22.71
N ALA A 316 -21.18 -8.87 21.55
CA ALA A 316 -20.14 -8.99 20.55
C ALA A 316 -19.67 -7.61 20.08
N LYS A 317 -18.38 -7.53 19.78
CA LYS A 317 -17.70 -6.35 19.25
C LYS A 317 -17.11 -6.67 17.88
N TYR A 318 -16.94 -5.64 17.08
CA TYR A 318 -16.58 -5.80 15.68
C TYR A 318 -15.44 -4.86 15.30
N ALA A 319 -14.66 -5.26 14.29
CA ALA A 319 -13.69 -4.40 13.65
C ALA A 319 -13.61 -4.71 12.15
N LEU A 320 -13.18 -3.72 11.38
CA LEU A 320 -12.73 -3.89 10.00
C LEU A 320 -11.23 -3.63 10.00
N LEU A 321 -10.44 -4.66 9.71
CA LEU A 321 -8.98 -4.62 9.75
C LEU A 321 -8.42 -4.83 8.35
N TYR A 322 -7.21 -4.36 8.07
CA TYR A 322 -6.54 -4.63 6.79
C TYR A 322 -5.40 -5.60 7.02
N LEU A 323 -5.67 -6.90 6.82
CA LEU A 323 -4.67 -7.94 7.05
C LEU A 323 -3.70 -8.05 5.88
N THR A 324 -4.14 -7.73 4.67
CA THR A 324 -3.35 -7.80 3.45
C THR A 324 -3.21 -6.43 2.77
N LYS A 325 -2.38 -6.35 1.74
CA LYS A 325 -2.13 -5.12 0.96
C LYS A 325 -3.18 -4.84 -0.12
N ASP A 326 -4.23 -5.66 -0.23
CA ASP A 326 -5.25 -5.56 -1.29
C ASP A 326 -6.34 -4.48 -1.05
N GLN A 327 -6.20 -3.71 0.04
CA GLN A 327 -7.14 -2.65 0.45
C GLN A 327 -8.58 -3.13 0.71
N THR A 328 -8.83 -4.44 0.78
CA THR A 328 -10.12 -4.97 1.19
C THR A 328 -10.06 -5.24 2.69
N PRO A 329 -10.98 -4.67 3.50
CA PRO A 329 -10.98 -4.94 4.93
C PRO A 329 -11.52 -6.35 5.22
N ASP A 330 -10.98 -6.95 6.27
CA ASP A 330 -11.41 -8.19 6.89
C ASP A 330 -12.27 -7.90 8.12
N LEU A 331 -13.34 -8.68 8.29
CA LEU A 331 -14.26 -8.55 9.40
C LEU A 331 -13.78 -9.36 10.61
N VAL A 332 -13.59 -8.68 11.73
CA VAL A 332 -13.43 -9.30 13.05
C VAL A 332 -14.77 -9.37 13.77
N VAL A 333 -15.08 -10.54 14.31
CA VAL A 333 -16.16 -10.76 15.28
C VAL A 333 -15.53 -11.20 16.59
N ASP A 334 -15.54 -10.31 17.57
CA ASP A 334 -15.01 -10.54 18.90
C ASP A 334 -16.16 -10.79 19.89
N ASN A 335 -16.11 -11.92 20.58
CA ASN A 335 -16.93 -12.21 21.74
C ASN A 335 -16.07 -12.00 22.99
N PRO A 336 -16.17 -10.82 23.66
CA PRO A 336 -15.21 -10.43 24.69
C PRO A 336 -14.98 -11.50 25.76
N GLY A 337 -13.72 -11.94 25.89
CA GLY A 337 -13.28 -12.95 26.85
C GLY A 337 -13.77 -14.38 26.57
N LYS A 338 -14.23 -14.66 25.35
CA LYS A 338 -14.71 -15.98 24.92
C LYS A 338 -14.05 -16.46 23.66
N SER A 339 -14.23 -15.75 22.55
CA SER A 339 -13.74 -16.18 21.23
C SER A 339 -13.59 -15.03 20.26
N ILE A 340 -12.77 -15.24 19.24
CA ILE A 340 -12.67 -14.36 18.08
C ILE A 340 -12.87 -15.16 16.79
N SER A 341 -13.54 -14.54 15.82
CA SER A 341 -13.66 -15.04 14.46
C SER A 341 -13.23 -13.96 13.47
N LEU A 342 -12.70 -14.39 12.33
CA LEU A 342 -12.15 -13.52 11.29
C LEU A 342 -12.64 -13.97 9.93
N TYR A 343 -13.12 -13.02 9.13
CA TYR A 343 -13.69 -13.27 7.82
C TYR A 343 -13.06 -12.36 6.78
N THR A 344 -12.69 -12.92 5.64
CA THR A 344 -12.22 -12.17 4.48
C THR A 344 -13.24 -12.27 3.34
N PHE A 345 -13.20 -11.34 2.39
CA PHE A 345 -14.09 -11.36 1.23
C PHE A 345 -13.25 -11.38 -0.06
N GLU A 346 -13.22 -12.53 -0.72
CA GLU A 346 -12.40 -12.75 -1.91
C GLU A 346 -13.24 -13.35 -3.03
N ASN A 347 -13.05 -12.88 -4.26
CA ASN A 347 -13.72 -13.42 -5.45
C ASN A 347 -15.26 -13.47 -5.33
N GLY A 348 -15.85 -12.47 -4.66
CA GLY A 348 -17.29 -12.40 -4.45
C GLY A 348 -17.83 -13.35 -3.37
N LYS A 349 -16.96 -13.98 -2.58
CA LYS A 349 -17.33 -14.94 -1.54
C LYS A 349 -16.73 -14.54 -0.20
N LEU A 350 -17.52 -14.72 0.85
CA LEU A 350 -17.07 -14.63 2.22
C LEU A 350 -16.32 -15.92 2.59
N ILE A 351 -15.11 -15.78 3.13
CA ILE A 351 -14.26 -16.88 3.56
C ILE A 351 -14.00 -16.72 5.07
N THR A 352 -14.18 -17.79 5.83
CA THR A 352 -13.88 -17.78 7.27
C THR A 352 -12.40 -18.16 7.48
N MET A 353 -11.59 -17.20 7.92
CA MET A 353 -10.17 -17.41 8.22
C MET A 353 -9.95 -18.00 9.60
N ILE A 354 -10.70 -17.48 10.58
CA ILE A 354 -10.64 -17.90 11.97
C ILE A 354 -12.08 -18.13 12.43
N SER A 355 -12.36 -19.30 13.01
CA SER A 355 -13.67 -19.62 13.56
C SER A 355 -13.55 -19.93 15.04
N ASP A 356 -14.18 -19.08 15.86
CA ASP A 356 -14.34 -19.22 17.30
C ASP A 356 -13.05 -19.61 18.07
N TRP A 357 -11.94 -18.97 17.71
CA TRP A 357 -10.69 -19.11 18.44
C TRP A 357 -10.86 -18.58 19.85
N ARG A 358 -10.78 -19.49 20.82
CA ARG A 358 -11.08 -19.17 22.21
C ARG A 358 -9.94 -18.40 22.85
N TYR A 359 -10.29 -17.32 23.53
CA TYR A 359 -9.37 -16.58 24.37
C TYR A 359 -10.06 -16.16 25.68
N GLY A 360 -9.27 -15.74 26.65
CA GLY A 360 -9.69 -15.48 28.02
C GLY A 360 -9.04 -16.45 29.00
N VAL A 361 -8.97 -16.02 30.26
CA VAL A 361 -8.38 -16.82 31.34
C VAL A 361 -9.37 -17.94 31.69
N SER A 362 -9.00 -19.21 31.48
CA SER A 362 -9.80 -20.30 32.03
C SER A 362 -9.83 -20.21 33.56
N SER A 363 -10.82 -20.84 34.20
CA SER A 363 -10.86 -20.95 35.67
C SER A 363 -9.61 -21.59 36.29
N GLN A 364 -8.75 -22.21 35.47
CA GLN A 364 -7.49 -22.83 35.87
C GLN A 364 -6.26 -21.95 35.60
N GLY A 365 -6.42 -20.72 35.12
CA GLY A 365 -5.30 -19.80 34.85
C GLY A 365 -4.51 -20.10 33.57
N TYR A 366 -4.93 -21.10 32.79
CA TYR A 366 -4.33 -21.45 31.50
C TYR A 366 -5.23 -21.00 30.35
N GLY A 367 -4.67 -20.41 29.30
CA GLY A 367 -5.44 -20.03 28.11
C GLY A 367 -4.80 -18.92 27.29
N THR A 368 -5.21 -18.80 26.04
CA THR A 368 -4.86 -17.67 25.19
C THR A 368 -5.42 -16.38 25.81
N THR A 369 -4.60 -15.39 26.16
CA THR A 369 -5.07 -14.11 26.74
C THR A 369 -5.56 -13.16 25.66
N SER A 370 -4.91 -13.20 24.49
CA SER A 370 -5.31 -12.49 23.29
C SER A 370 -4.62 -13.08 22.07
N TYR A 371 -5.15 -12.74 20.90
CA TYR A 371 -4.46 -12.87 19.63
C TYR A 371 -3.99 -11.49 19.18
N CYS A 372 -2.91 -11.46 18.42
CA CYS A 372 -2.39 -10.27 17.79
C CYS A 372 -2.21 -10.53 16.29
N TYR A 373 -2.16 -9.46 15.50
CA TYR A 373 -1.89 -9.50 14.08
C TYR A 373 -0.89 -8.41 13.70
N LEU A 374 -0.26 -8.57 12.55
CA LEU A 374 0.59 -7.56 11.94
C LEU A 374 -0.17 -6.96 10.74
N PRO A 375 -0.56 -5.66 10.79
CA PRO A 375 -1.31 -5.04 9.70
C PRO A 375 -0.62 -5.18 8.34
N TYR A 376 -1.39 -5.46 7.29
CA TYR A 376 -0.95 -5.60 5.89
C TYR A 376 0.04 -6.74 5.57
N GLU A 377 0.39 -7.58 6.56
CA GLU A 377 1.41 -8.63 6.40
C GLU A 377 0.83 -10.06 6.49
N ASN A 378 -0.47 -10.21 6.75
CA ASN A 378 -1.19 -11.49 6.91
C ASN A 378 -0.52 -12.44 7.94
N ARG A 379 -0.11 -11.89 9.09
CA ARG A 379 0.55 -12.65 10.17
C ARG A 379 -0.18 -12.51 11.49
N PHE A 380 -0.17 -13.57 12.28
CA PHE A 380 -0.85 -13.65 13.57
C PHE A 380 0.07 -14.17 14.67
N LEU A 381 -0.21 -13.78 15.91
CA LEU A 381 0.54 -14.18 17.09
C LEU A 381 -0.43 -14.51 18.23
N GLU A 382 -0.22 -15.65 18.88
CA GLU A 382 -0.91 -15.99 20.12
C GLU A 382 -0.11 -15.46 21.34
N ASN A 383 -0.69 -14.53 22.10
CA ASN A 383 0.05 -13.71 23.08
C ASN A 383 0.48 -14.48 24.36
N THR A 384 -0.15 -15.60 24.73
CA THR A 384 0.25 -16.35 25.96
C THR A 384 1.27 -17.45 25.72
N ASN A 385 1.28 -18.05 24.53
CA ASN A 385 2.16 -19.17 24.20
C ASN A 385 3.28 -18.78 23.23
N ASN A 386 3.37 -17.51 22.82
CA ASN A 386 4.29 -17.01 21.78
C ASN A 386 4.25 -17.87 20.51
N CYS A 387 3.09 -18.41 20.16
CA CYS A 387 2.92 -19.18 18.94
C CYS A 387 2.71 -18.21 17.78
N LEU A 388 3.65 -18.19 16.84
CA LEU A 388 3.50 -17.46 15.57
C LEU A 388 2.62 -18.29 14.63
N GLY A 389 1.59 -17.67 14.07
CA GLY A 389 0.69 -18.25 13.07
C GLY A 389 0.85 -17.55 11.72
N TYR A 390 0.89 -18.31 10.63
CA TYR A 390 0.67 -17.80 9.27
C TYR A 390 -0.55 -18.49 8.67
N ILE A 391 -1.40 -17.70 8.01
CA ILE A 391 -2.59 -18.21 7.33
C ILE A 391 -2.29 -18.29 5.83
N ASP A 392 -1.94 -19.49 5.35
CA ASP A 392 -1.71 -19.74 3.93
C ASP A 392 -3.03 -19.95 3.20
N HIS A 393 -3.26 -19.20 2.12
CA HIS A 393 -4.56 -19.09 1.45
C HIS A 393 -4.85 -20.22 0.45
N TYR A 394 -4.24 -21.40 0.57
CA TYR A 394 -4.45 -22.49 -0.39
C TYR A 394 -4.70 -23.87 0.24
N ALA A 395 -5.97 -24.28 0.32
CA ALA A 395 -6.38 -25.69 0.38
C ALA A 395 -7.84 -25.96 -0.06
N GLY A 396 -8.30 -25.46 -1.20
CA GLY A 396 -9.61 -25.89 -1.76
C GLY A 396 -10.85 -25.53 -0.91
N GLU A 397 -12.03 -25.90 -1.41
CA GLU A 397 -13.24 -25.07 -1.35
C GLU A 397 -13.80 -24.62 0.02
N GLU A 398 -13.41 -25.14 1.20
CA GLU A 398 -14.08 -24.75 2.45
C GLU A 398 -13.22 -24.73 3.73
N THR A 399 -11.90 -24.93 3.67
CA THR A 399 -11.09 -24.99 4.89
C THR A 399 -9.75 -24.27 4.75
N ILE A 400 -9.58 -23.17 5.49
CA ILE A 400 -8.28 -22.57 5.74
C ILE A 400 -7.57 -23.41 6.81
N ILE A 401 -6.40 -23.96 6.46
CA ILE A 401 -5.52 -24.61 7.43
C ILE A 401 -4.67 -23.51 8.06
N CYS A 402 -4.98 -23.12 9.29
CA CYS A 402 -4.06 -22.35 10.10
C CYS A 402 -3.01 -23.32 10.68
N ASP A 403 -1.94 -23.59 9.92
CA ASP A 403 -0.88 -24.50 10.36
C ASP A 403 0.33 -23.70 10.88
N CYS A 404 0.29 -23.32 12.16
CA CYS A 404 1.48 -23.41 13.01
C CYS A 404 1.14 -23.08 14.48
N SER A 405 1.53 -24.00 15.37
CA SER A 405 1.84 -23.66 16.76
C SER A 405 3.34 -23.80 16.93
N TYR A 406 4.07 -22.68 16.99
CA TYR A 406 5.45 -22.68 17.49
C TYR A 406 5.42 -22.80 19.01
N ASN A 407 5.04 -23.97 19.52
CA ASN A 407 5.34 -24.26 20.90
C ASN A 407 6.86 -24.44 21.03
N PHE A 408 7.44 -23.78 22.04
CA PHE A 408 8.84 -23.93 22.50
C PHE A 408 9.92 -23.05 21.83
N LEU A 409 9.75 -21.73 21.82
CA LEU A 409 10.92 -20.85 21.98
C LEU A 409 11.14 -20.62 23.49
N PRO A 410 12.23 -21.13 24.11
CA PRO A 410 12.49 -20.99 25.55
C PRO A 410 12.93 -19.56 25.95
N PHE A 411 12.67 -18.55 25.13
CA PHE A 411 13.21 -17.21 25.30
C PHE A 411 12.09 -16.18 25.27
N TRP A 412 11.79 -15.64 26.45
CA TRP A 412 11.15 -14.35 26.64
C TRP A 412 12.12 -13.24 26.20
N PRO A 413 11.59 -12.23 25.50
CA PRO A 413 11.33 -10.99 26.21
C PRO A 413 9.83 -10.68 26.17
N LYS A 414 9.34 -10.16 27.30
CA LYS A 414 7.96 -9.69 27.44
C LYS A 414 7.66 -8.66 26.34
N VAL A 415 6.61 -8.87 25.56
CA VAL A 415 5.82 -7.73 25.07
C VAL A 415 5.24 -7.11 26.34
N ALA A 416 5.82 -5.99 26.76
CA ALA A 416 5.52 -5.37 28.02
C ALA A 416 4.14 -4.72 27.96
N GLU A 417 3.08 -5.47 28.28
CA GLU A 417 1.85 -4.96 28.91
C GLU A 417 0.85 -6.09 29.25
N VAL A 418 1.14 -6.82 30.32
CA VAL A 418 0.14 -7.21 31.32
C VAL A 418 0.87 -7.26 32.66
N VAL A 419 0.67 -6.26 33.51
CA VAL A 419 0.95 -6.42 34.94
C VAL A 419 -0.21 -7.23 35.50
N PRO A 420 -0.01 -8.48 35.97
CA PRO A 420 -1.09 -9.20 36.64
C PRO A 420 -1.53 -8.36 37.83
N SER A 421 -2.83 -8.05 37.91
CA SER A 421 -3.43 -7.47 39.10
C SER A 421 -2.99 -8.30 40.32
N GLY A 422 -2.53 -7.61 41.37
CA GLY A 422 -2.03 -8.22 42.59
C GLY A 422 -2.95 -9.33 43.11
N ASP A 423 -2.32 -10.40 43.58
CA ASP A 423 -2.86 -11.61 44.22
C ASP A 423 -2.96 -12.89 43.37
N ALA A 424 -2.55 -12.87 42.10
CA ALA A 424 -2.25 -14.13 41.40
C ALA A 424 -0.81 -14.57 41.73
N ASP A 425 -0.66 -15.59 42.56
CA ASP A 425 0.60 -16.30 42.78
C ASP A 425 1.28 -16.56 41.43
N ALA A 426 2.47 -15.96 41.22
CA ALA A 426 3.30 -16.27 40.08
C ALA A 426 3.49 -17.80 40.01
N PRO A 427 3.33 -18.43 38.82
CA PRO A 427 3.37 -19.88 38.74
C PRO A 427 4.65 -20.42 39.37
N ARG A 428 4.47 -21.26 40.39
CA ARG A 428 5.55 -21.92 41.12
C ARG A 428 6.50 -22.57 40.13
N ARG A 429 7.75 -22.17 40.23
CA ARG A 429 8.89 -22.67 39.48
C ARG A 429 9.25 -24.08 39.97
N GLU A 430 8.51 -25.12 39.60
CA GLU A 430 8.86 -26.52 39.92
C GLU A 430 8.53 -27.46 38.75
N ALA A 431 9.52 -27.80 37.91
CA ALA A 431 10.41 -28.96 38.09
C ALA A 431 9.79 -30.35 37.85
N ASN A 432 8.55 -30.50 37.39
CA ASN A 432 7.96 -31.83 37.11
C ASN A 432 6.99 -31.89 35.91
N MET A 433 7.40 -31.41 34.74
CA MET A 433 6.79 -31.89 33.49
C MET A 433 7.67 -33.02 32.94
N GLY A 434 7.30 -34.25 33.26
CA GLY A 434 8.06 -35.45 32.91
C GLY A 434 8.30 -35.58 31.41
N GLU A 435 9.41 -36.23 31.05
CA GLU A 435 9.87 -36.47 29.66
C GLU A 435 8.79 -37.06 28.73
N ASN A 436 7.72 -37.63 29.28
CA ASN A 436 6.61 -38.20 28.53
C ASN A 436 5.74 -37.16 27.79
N PHE A 437 5.81 -35.87 28.11
CA PHE A 437 5.08 -34.84 27.35
C PHE A 437 5.80 -34.46 26.03
N ARG A 438 7.07 -34.87 25.85
CA ARG A 438 7.85 -34.64 24.63
C ARG A 438 7.65 -35.69 23.53
N ARG A 439 6.85 -36.73 23.77
CA ARG A 439 6.55 -37.78 22.78
C ARG A 439 5.08 -38.15 22.82
N SER A 440 4.25 -37.37 22.14
CA SER A 440 3.01 -37.94 21.60
C SER A 440 3.39 -38.96 20.53
N ASN A 441 3.09 -40.24 20.79
CA ASN A 441 3.34 -41.35 19.86
C ASN A 441 2.20 -41.53 18.83
N SER A 442 1.20 -40.63 18.79
CA SER A 442 0.22 -40.61 17.70
C SER A 442 0.76 -39.71 16.58
N GLY A 443 1.40 -40.31 15.58
CA GLY A 443 2.04 -39.62 14.45
C GLY A 443 1.10 -38.91 13.48
N GLU A 444 0.09 -38.19 13.98
CA GLU A 444 -0.91 -37.46 13.18
C GLU A 444 -1.09 -35.99 13.61
N ASN A 445 -0.31 -35.48 14.56
CA ASN A 445 -0.27 -34.04 14.82
C ASN A 445 0.92 -33.44 14.06
N ASN A 446 0.64 -32.77 12.94
CA ASN A 446 1.60 -31.99 12.17
C ASN A 446 2.09 -30.79 12.99
N TYR A 447 3.11 -31.02 13.82
CA TYR A 447 3.92 -29.93 14.37
C TYR A 447 5.12 -29.76 13.43
N MET A 448 5.10 -28.78 12.53
CA MET A 448 6.31 -28.43 11.79
C MET A 448 7.32 -27.81 12.76
N ALA A 449 8.42 -28.51 13.01
CA ALA A 449 9.60 -27.90 13.62
C ALA A 449 10.14 -26.80 12.69
N LEU A 450 10.78 -25.76 13.24
CA LEU A 450 11.46 -24.66 12.51
C LEU A 450 12.29 -25.15 11.31
N SER A 451 12.80 -26.37 11.36
CA SER A 451 13.56 -27.00 10.27
C SER A 451 12.76 -27.28 8.98
N GLN A 452 11.43 -27.29 9.01
CA GLN A 452 10.58 -27.58 7.85
C GLN A 452 9.99 -26.33 7.19
N SER A 453 9.91 -25.20 7.90
CA SER A 453 9.42 -23.92 7.33
C SER A 453 10.49 -23.18 6.51
N GLY A 454 11.76 -23.59 6.62
CA GLY A 454 12.88 -22.87 6.01
C GLY A 454 13.24 -21.55 6.70
N LEU A 455 12.55 -21.20 7.80
CA LEU A 455 12.85 -20.01 8.59
C LEU A 455 13.99 -20.31 9.58
N THR A 456 14.97 -19.42 9.63
CA THR A 456 16.01 -19.48 10.65
C THR A 456 15.52 -18.92 11.99
N GLU A 457 16.24 -19.22 13.07
CA GLU A 457 15.99 -18.59 14.37
C GLU A 457 16.13 -17.06 14.30
N GLU A 458 17.05 -16.56 13.47
CA GLU A 458 17.24 -15.14 13.21
C GLU A 458 16.03 -14.53 12.49
N ASP A 459 15.41 -15.26 11.55
CA ASP A 459 14.18 -14.82 10.89
C ASP A 459 13.01 -14.75 11.89
N ALA A 460 12.84 -15.77 12.75
CA ALA A 460 11.81 -15.76 13.79
C ALA A 460 12.02 -14.59 14.78
N ASN A 461 13.26 -14.36 15.22
CA ASN A 461 13.60 -13.24 16.09
C ASN A 461 13.40 -11.90 15.39
N ARG A 462 13.69 -11.77 14.10
CA ARG A 462 13.41 -10.54 13.32
C ARG A 462 11.90 -10.28 13.23
N ILE A 463 11.10 -11.32 13.03
CA ILE A 463 9.63 -11.22 12.96
C ILE A 463 9.04 -10.82 14.33
N LEU A 464 9.56 -11.39 15.42
CA LEU A 464 9.12 -11.05 16.78
C LEU A 464 9.67 -9.70 17.26
N ALA A 465 10.82 -9.27 16.74
CA ALA A 465 11.38 -7.95 16.99
C ALA A 465 10.66 -6.86 16.18
N ASP A 466 9.80 -7.24 15.24
CA ASP A 466 8.93 -6.29 14.57
C ASP A 466 7.99 -5.65 15.60
N THR A 467 7.96 -4.33 15.62
CA THR A 467 7.46 -3.56 16.77
C THR A 467 5.98 -3.21 16.69
N HIS A 468 5.27 -3.67 15.66
CA HIS A 468 3.93 -3.20 15.34
C HIS A 468 2.83 -4.28 15.38
N TRP A 469 2.92 -5.19 16.34
CA TRP A 469 1.83 -6.13 16.61
C TRP A 469 0.64 -5.39 17.23
N GLU A 470 -0.54 -5.54 16.62
CA GLU A 470 -1.80 -5.03 17.13
C GLU A 470 -2.66 -6.15 17.69
N LYS A 471 -3.49 -5.85 18.69
CA LYS A 471 -4.41 -6.85 19.25
C LYS A 471 -5.53 -7.12 18.24
N LEU A 472 -5.79 -8.40 17.99
CA LEU A 472 -6.95 -8.83 17.21
C LEU A 472 -8.16 -8.76 18.14
N GLU A 473 -8.92 -7.67 18.07
CA GLU A 473 -10.12 -7.44 18.90
C GLU A 473 -11.15 -6.54 18.20
N GLY A 474 -12.39 -6.58 18.68
CA GLY A 474 -13.46 -5.71 18.20
C GLY A 474 -13.55 -4.43 19.00
N SER A 475 -13.69 -3.28 18.34
CA SER A 475 -13.83 -1.97 18.98
C SER A 475 -15.19 -1.29 18.74
N MET A 476 -15.94 -1.75 17.73
CA MET A 476 -17.25 -1.21 17.34
C MET A 476 -18.39 -2.08 17.89
N ASP A 477 -19.53 -1.46 18.18
CA ASP A 477 -20.80 -2.18 18.34
C ASP A 477 -21.49 -2.43 16.99
N TYR A 478 -22.65 -3.07 17.03
CA TYR A 478 -23.43 -3.47 15.85
C TYR A 478 -23.77 -2.29 14.93
N ASP A 479 -24.43 -1.25 15.46
CA ASP A 479 -24.88 -0.10 14.67
C ASP A 479 -23.69 0.73 14.14
N THR A 480 -22.62 0.86 14.94
CA THR A 480 -21.40 1.56 14.53
C THR A 480 -20.73 0.84 13.35
N LEU A 481 -20.63 -0.49 13.40
CA LEU A 481 -20.05 -1.25 12.31
C LEU A 481 -20.88 -1.14 11.02
N LEU A 482 -22.20 -1.28 11.10
CA LEU A 482 -23.06 -1.17 9.90
C LEU A 482 -22.96 0.22 9.27
N SER A 483 -22.89 1.27 10.08
CA SER A 483 -22.64 2.64 9.61
C SER A 483 -21.29 2.77 8.90
N LYS A 484 -20.25 2.09 9.42
CA LYS A 484 -18.91 2.09 8.82
C LYS A 484 -18.89 1.33 7.49
N ILE A 485 -19.59 0.20 7.39
CA ILE A 485 -19.79 -0.55 6.14
C ILE A 485 -20.46 0.35 5.09
N GLU A 486 -21.53 1.06 5.46
CA GLU A 486 -22.22 2.01 4.56
C GLU A 486 -21.27 3.11 4.08
N ALA A 487 -20.52 3.73 5.00
CA ALA A 487 -19.65 4.86 4.69
C ALA A 487 -18.47 4.48 3.78
N LEU A 488 -18.01 3.23 3.85
CA LEU A 488 -16.95 2.70 2.99
C LEU A 488 -17.47 2.21 1.64
N GLY A 489 -18.79 2.06 1.46
CA GLY A 489 -19.37 1.52 0.24
C GLY A 489 -18.96 0.07 -0.06
N LEU A 490 -18.70 -0.72 0.99
CA LEU A 490 -18.33 -2.14 0.89
C LEU A 490 -19.47 -2.99 0.36
#